data_AF-A0A377CWQ7-F1
#
_entry.id   AF-A0A377CWQ7-F1
#
_cell.length_a   1.000
_cell.length_b   1.000
_cell.length_c   1.000
_cell.angle_alpha   90.00
_cell.angle_beta   90.00
_cell.angle_gamma   90.00
#
_symmetry.space_group_name_H-M   'P 1'
#
loop_
_entity.id
_entity.type
_entity.pdbx_description
1 polymer ?
#
loop_
_entity_poly.entity_id
_entity_poly.type
_entity_poly.pdbx_seq_one_letter_code
_entity_poly.pdbx_strand_id
1 'polypeptide(L)'
;MTAEEVDILLREGEKLAPVMAKTRILRAYSGVRPLVASDDDPSGRNVSRGIVLLDHAERDGLDGFITITGGKLMTYRLMAEWATDAVCRQTGQHAPLYDCRSGTAWFTRTR
;
A
#
# COMPACT_ATOMS: atom_id res chain seq x y z
N MET A 1 17.51 8.70 -5.25
CA MET A 1 18.04 8.06 -6.45
C MET A 1 19.41 8.61 -6.73
N THR A 2 20.45 7.80 -6.66
CA THR A 2 21.83 8.23 -6.91
C THR A 2 22.21 7.98 -8.38
N ALA A 3 23.27 8.65 -8.86
CA ALA A 3 23.80 8.40 -10.20
C ALA A 3 24.24 6.95 -10.38
N GLU A 4 24.82 6.37 -9.32
CA GLU A 4 25.27 4.98 -9.28
C GLU A 4 24.13 3.97 -9.47
N GLU A 5 22.96 4.21 -8.86
CA GLU A 5 21.77 3.35 -9.06
C GLU A 5 21.30 3.35 -10.53
N VAL A 6 21.41 4.48 -11.21
CA VAL A 6 21.02 4.61 -12.62
C VAL A 6 22.02 3.86 -13.51
N ASP A 7 23.31 3.98 -13.24
CA ASP A 7 24.37 3.29 -13.98
C ASP A 7 24.25 1.76 -13.85
N ILE A 8 23.90 1.27 -12.66
CA ILE A 8 23.64 -0.17 -12.44
C ILE A 8 22.46 -0.64 -13.31
N LEU A 9 21.35 0.10 -13.31
CA LEU A 9 20.16 -0.24 -14.12
C LEU A 9 20.47 -0.22 -15.62
N LEU A 10 21.27 0.73 -16.09
CA LEU A 10 21.70 0.80 -17.49
C LEU A 10 22.61 -0.37 -17.87
N ARG A 11 23.60 -0.69 -17.03
CA ARG A 11 24.55 -1.78 -17.28
C ARG A 11 23.88 -3.15 -17.32
N GLU A 12 22.91 -3.38 -16.42
CA GLU A 12 22.11 -4.61 -16.46
C GLU A 12 21.12 -4.62 -17.65
N GLY A 13 20.56 -3.46 -18.00
CA GLY A 13 19.70 -3.31 -19.17
C GLY A 13 20.41 -3.55 -20.50
N GLU A 14 21.67 -3.10 -20.64
CA GLU A 14 22.48 -3.29 -21.86
C GLU A 14 22.69 -4.77 -22.22
N LYS A 15 22.83 -5.63 -21.20
CA LYS A 15 22.97 -7.08 -21.41
C LYS A 15 21.75 -7.71 -22.10
N LEU A 16 20.56 -7.14 -21.89
CA LEU A 16 19.32 -7.59 -22.52
C LEU A 16 19.06 -6.85 -23.83
N ALA A 17 19.32 -5.55 -23.86
CA ALA A 17 19.05 -4.68 -25.01
C ALA A 17 20.24 -3.72 -25.24
N PRO A 18 21.16 -4.06 -26.17
CA PRO A 18 22.37 -3.26 -26.43
C PRO A 18 22.11 -1.81 -26.86
N VAL A 19 20.91 -1.53 -27.37
CA VAL A 19 20.48 -0.17 -27.75
C VAL A 19 20.32 0.76 -26.53
N MET A 20 20.11 0.22 -25.33
CA MET A 20 19.93 1.01 -24.11
C MET A 20 21.18 1.83 -23.76
N ALA A 21 22.37 1.34 -24.07
CA ALA A 21 23.65 2.05 -23.83
C ALA A 21 23.77 3.37 -24.59
N LYS A 22 23.05 3.53 -25.71
CA LYS A 22 23.07 4.72 -26.57
C LYS A 22 21.82 5.60 -26.40
N THR A 23 20.89 5.18 -25.56
CA THR A 23 19.57 5.83 -25.44
C THR A 23 19.60 6.94 -24.40
N ARG A 24 19.01 8.10 -24.72
CA ARG A 24 18.93 9.24 -23.80
C ARG A 24 17.91 9.00 -22.69
N ILE A 25 18.31 9.10 -21.44
CA ILE A 25 17.40 9.09 -20.28
C ILE A 25 16.57 10.38 -20.27
N LEU A 26 15.25 10.27 -20.35
CA LEU A 26 14.34 11.42 -20.28
C LEU A 26 13.92 11.74 -18.85
N ARG A 27 13.73 10.71 -18.02
CA ARG A 27 13.32 10.86 -16.64
C ARG A 27 13.62 9.60 -15.86
N ALA A 28 13.92 9.79 -14.58
CA ALA A 28 14.07 8.70 -13.64
C ALA A 28 13.29 9.05 -12.37
N TYR A 29 12.63 8.04 -11.82
CA TYR A 29 11.77 8.15 -10.65
C TYR A 29 12.24 7.17 -9.60
N SER A 30 12.15 7.57 -8.34
CA SER A 30 12.46 6.71 -7.20
C SER A 30 11.33 6.85 -6.18
N GLY A 31 10.96 5.74 -5.57
CA GLY A 31 9.93 5.66 -4.56
C GLY A 31 10.34 4.66 -3.49
N VAL A 32 10.14 5.04 -2.23
CA VAL A 32 10.35 4.15 -1.09
C VAL A 32 9.06 3.39 -0.84
N ARG A 33 9.15 2.08 -0.65
CA ARG A 33 7.98 1.27 -0.29
C ARG A 33 7.77 1.38 1.23
N PRO A 34 6.59 1.81 1.71
CA PRO A 34 6.29 1.82 3.15
C PRO A 34 6.06 0.37 3.60
N LEU A 35 7.15 -0.32 3.90
CA LEU A 35 7.15 -1.66 4.45
C LEU A 35 7.12 -1.53 5.98
N VAL A 36 6.03 -1.96 6.61
CA VAL A 36 5.96 -2.03 8.07
C VAL A 36 6.45 -3.40 8.50
N ALA A 37 7.57 -3.41 9.22
CA ALA A 37 8.04 -4.61 9.88
C ALA A 37 7.04 -5.00 10.96
N SER A 38 6.63 -6.27 10.98
CA SER A 38 6.06 -6.88 12.18
C SER A 38 7.11 -6.74 13.30
N ASP A 39 6.69 -6.38 14.51
CA ASP A 39 7.59 -6.09 15.65
C ASP A 39 8.58 -7.24 16.00
N ASP A 40 8.46 -8.43 15.38
CA ASP A 40 9.25 -9.64 15.63
C ASP A 40 10.34 -10.02 14.60
N ASP A 41 10.60 -9.26 13.51
CA ASP A 41 11.68 -9.63 12.56
C ASP A 41 12.54 -8.42 12.08
N PRO A 42 13.73 -8.19 12.69
CA PRO A 42 14.63 -7.10 12.32
C PRO A 42 15.33 -7.29 10.97
N SER A 43 15.16 -8.45 10.30
CA SER A 43 15.84 -8.73 9.03
C SER A 43 15.20 -8.07 7.80
N GLY A 44 13.97 -7.56 7.91
CA GLY A 44 13.26 -6.89 6.82
C GLY A 44 12.93 -7.79 5.60
N ARG A 45 13.37 -9.06 5.61
CA ARG A 45 13.18 -10.03 4.51
C ARG A 45 11.82 -10.70 4.55
N ASN A 46 11.23 -10.80 5.74
CA ASN A 46 9.91 -11.39 5.97
C ASN A 46 8.85 -10.35 6.34
N VAL A 47 9.07 -9.09 5.93
CA VAL A 47 8.01 -8.07 6.02
C VAL A 47 6.86 -8.54 5.13
N SER A 48 5.76 -8.89 5.79
CA SER A 48 4.51 -9.28 5.15
C SER A 48 4.17 -8.26 4.07
N ARG A 49 4.19 -8.70 2.80
CA ARG A 49 3.64 -7.94 1.67
C ARG A 49 2.11 -7.89 1.71
N GLY A 50 1.51 -8.39 2.78
CA GLY A 50 0.08 -8.37 3.04
C GLY A 50 -0.40 -7.02 3.55
N ILE A 51 -1.71 -6.91 3.64
CA ILE A 51 -2.38 -5.78 4.30
C ILE A 51 -2.33 -6.06 5.80
N VAL A 52 -1.91 -5.08 6.60
CA VAL A 52 -1.94 -5.15 8.06
C VAL A 52 -2.89 -4.06 8.55
N LEU A 53 -3.88 -4.46 9.33
CA LEU A 53 -4.79 -3.56 10.03
C LEU A 53 -4.46 -3.64 11.52
N LEU A 54 -4.00 -2.54 12.08
CA LEU A 54 -3.65 -2.39 13.49
C LEU A 54 -4.79 -1.64 14.18
N ASP A 55 -5.42 -2.31 15.15
CA ASP A 55 -6.35 -1.66 16.06
C ASP A 55 -5.58 -1.21 17.31
N HIS A 56 -5.55 0.10 17.54
CA HIS A 56 -4.84 0.68 18.67
C HIS A 56 -5.62 0.59 19.97
N ALA A 57 -6.90 0.22 19.95
CA ALA A 57 -7.66 -0.07 21.17
C ALA A 57 -7.08 -1.31 21.87
N GLU A 58 -6.74 -2.36 21.11
CA GLU A 58 -6.14 -3.59 21.63
C GLU A 58 -4.64 -3.45 21.88
N ARG A 59 -3.92 -2.73 21.01
CA ARG A 59 -2.46 -2.63 21.06
C ARG A 59 -1.95 -1.57 22.04
N ASP A 60 -2.52 -0.37 21.99
CA ASP A 60 -2.01 0.83 22.65
C ASP A 60 -3.02 1.43 23.65
N GLY A 61 -4.20 0.83 23.82
CA GLY A 61 -5.27 1.31 24.70
C GLY A 61 -5.95 2.60 24.21
N LEU A 62 -5.74 2.97 22.94
CA LEU A 62 -6.27 4.19 22.33
C LEU A 62 -7.49 3.84 21.48
N ASP A 63 -8.67 4.17 22.02
CA ASP A 63 -9.93 3.88 21.34
C ASP A 63 -10.18 4.83 20.15
N GLY A 64 -10.77 4.30 19.08
CA GLY A 64 -11.08 5.07 17.86
C GLY A 64 -9.89 5.32 16.91
N PHE A 65 -8.72 4.72 17.13
CA PHE A 65 -7.55 4.87 16.26
C PHE A 65 -7.23 3.55 15.54
N ILE A 66 -7.27 3.57 14.20
CA ILE A 66 -6.98 2.41 13.35
C ILE A 66 -5.89 2.81 12.35
N THR A 67 -4.83 2.01 12.26
CA THR A 67 -3.77 2.19 11.26
C THR A 67 -3.80 1.04 10.28
N ILE A 68 -3.99 1.35 9.00
CA ILE A 68 -3.83 0.37 7.90
C ILE A 68 -2.51 0.62 7.18
N THR A 69 -1.72 -0.43 7.02
CA THR A 69 -0.38 -0.31 6.43
C THR A 69 -0.01 -1.53 5.59
N GLY A 70 1.04 -1.38 4.79
CA GLY A 70 1.47 -2.37 3.81
C GLY A 70 0.55 -2.42 2.60
N GLY A 71 0.31 -3.64 2.11
CA GLY A 71 -0.44 -3.87 0.88
C GLY A 71 0.30 -3.42 -0.40
N LYS A 72 -0.27 -3.79 -1.54
CA LYS A 72 0.18 -3.32 -2.86
C LYS A 72 -0.87 -2.36 -3.40
N LEU A 73 -0.50 -1.51 -4.35
CA LEU A 73 -1.46 -0.65 -5.05
C LEU A 73 -2.65 -1.45 -5.59
N MET A 74 -2.43 -2.68 -6.05
CA MET A 74 -3.48 -3.57 -6.55
C MET A 74 -4.53 -3.96 -5.51
N THR A 75 -4.19 -3.93 -4.21
CA THR A 75 -5.06 -4.35 -3.12
C THR A 75 -5.72 -3.19 -2.39
N TYR A 76 -5.62 -1.96 -2.91
CA TYR A 76 -6.17 -0.76 -2.27
C TYR A 76 -7.68 -0.88 -1.97
N ARG A 77 -8.43 -1.54 -2.86
CA ARG A 77 -9.87 -1.74 -2.70
C ARG A 77 -10.19 -2.62 -1.49
N LEU A 78 -9.42 -3.70 -1.31
CA LEU A 78 -9.56 -4.61 -0.18
C LEU A 78 -9.10 -3.93 1.13
N MET A 79 -8.06 -3.09 1.05
CA MET A 79 -7.63 -2.26 2.18
C MET A 79 -8.75 -1.33 2.65
N ALA A 80 -9.43 -0.67 1.71
CA ALA A 80 -10.55 0.22 2.01
C ALA A 80 -11.73 -0.51 2.66
N GLU A 81 -12.03 -1.72 2.18
CA GLU A 81 -13.05 -2.61 2.75
C GLU A 81 -12.72 -2.94 4.21
N TRP A 82 -11.51 -3.43 4.49
CA TRP A 82 -11.08 -3.78 5.85
C TRP A 82 -11.06 -2.58 6.81
N ALA A 83 -10.59 -1.42 6.34
CA ALA A 83 -10.59 -0.20 7.14
C ALA A 83 -12.02 0.25 7.48
N THR A 84 -12.94 0.20 6.51
CA THR A 84 -14.35 0.58 6.71
C THR A 84 -15.04 -0.41 7.67
N ASP A 85 -14.79 -1.70 7.52
CA ASP A 85 -15.34 -2.74 8.40
C ASP A 85 -14.85 -2.59 9.85
N ALA A 86 -13.58 -2.18 10.04
CA ALA A 86 -13.05 -1.87 11.36
C ALA A 86 -13.72 -0.62 11.99
N VAL A 87 -13.90 0.44 11.21
CA VAL A 87 -14.59 1.67 11.67
C VAL A 87 -16.05 1.40 12.04
N CYS A 88 -16.77 0.61 11.23
CA CYS A 88 -18.16 0.25 11.54
C CYS A 88 -18.27 -0.56 12.83
N ARG A 89 -17.31 -1.46 13.10
CA ARG A 89 -17.24 -2.21 14.37
C ARG A 89 -17.05 -1.29 15.57
N GLN A 90 -16.17 -0.29 15.47
CA GLN A 90 -15.92 0.66 16.57
C GLN A 90 -17.09 1.63 16.81
N THR A 91 -17.78 2.06 15.75
CA THR A 91 -18.89 3.03 15.87
C THR A 91 -20.26 2.41 16.15
N GLY A 92 -20.37 1.07 16.17
CA GLY A 92 -21.61 0.34 16.43
C GLY A 92 -22.69 0.51 15.34
N GLN A 93 -22.33 1.08 14.19
CA GLN A 93 -23.25 1.27 13.07
C GLN A 93 -23.27 0.01 12.20
N HIS A 94 -24.25 -0.86 12.46
CA HIS A 94 -24.56 -2.01 11.61
C HIS A 94 -25.39 -1.59 10.38
N ALA A 95 -24.85 -0.75 9.51
CA ALA A 95 -25.45 -0.51 8.21
C ALA A 95 -25.20 -1.73 7.29
N PRO A 96 -26.21 -2.25 6.56
CA PRO A 96 -26.03 -3.37 5.67
C PRO A 96 -25.07 -3.02 4.51
N LEU A 97 -24.00 -3.81 4.40
CA LEU A 97 -22.82 -3.71 3.53
C LEU A 97 -23.08 -3.74 1.99
N TYR A 98 -24.30 -3.48 1.51
CA TYR A 98 -24.55 -3.39 0.07
C TYR A 98 -24.24 -2.01 -0.53
N ASP A 99 -24.05 -0.97 0.29
CA ASP A 99 -23.82 0.41 -0.18
C ASP A 99 -22.34 0.85 -0.12
N CYS A 100 -21.51 0.19 0.70
CA CYS A 100 -20.09 0.53 0.88
C CYS A 100 -19.13 -0.30 0.00
N ARG A 101 -19.66 -1.18 -0.88
CA ARG A 101 -18.83 -1.91 -1.85
C ARG A 101 -18.28 -0.91 -2.87
N SER A 102 -17.06 -0.46 -2.61
CA SER A 102 -16.10 0.21 -3.50
C SER A 102 -16.30 -0.08 -5.00
N GLY A 103 -17.30 0.55 -5.62
CA GLY A 103 -17.69 0.27 -7.00
C GLY A 103 -18.71 1.21 -7.64
N THR A 104 -19.88 1.48 -7.03
CA THR A 104 -20.98 2.08 -7.84
C THR A 104 -22.03 2.95 -7.14
N ALA A 105 -21.96 3.21 -5.83
CA ALA A 105 -23.07 3.91 -5.14
C ALA A 105 -22.84 5.39 -4.80
N TRP A 106 -21.59 5.87 -4.77
CA TRP A 106 -21.32 7.28 -4.44
C TRP A 106 -21.70 8.28 -5.54
N PHE A 107 -21.98 7.80 -6.76
CA PHE A 107 -22.29 8.66 -7.91
C PHE A 107 -23.79 8.83 -8.22
N THR A 108 -24.70 8.12 -7.53
CA THR A 108 -26.14 8.18 -7.84
C THR A 108 -26.98 8.93 -6.81
N ARG A 109 -26.38 9.48 -5.74
CA ARG A 109 -27.10 10.29 -4.75
C ARG A 109 -26.84 11.79 -4.90
N THR A 110 -27.08 12.29 -6.11
CA THR A 110 -27.48 13.69 -6.35
C THR A 110 -28.74 13.67 -7.22
N ARG A 111 -29.85 13.24 -6.61
CA ARG A 111 -31.22 13.72 -6.85
C ARG A 111 -32.12 13.25 -5.72
#